data_AF-A0A2E2RA62-F1
#
_entry.id   AF-A0A2E2RA62-F1
#
_cell.length_a   1.000
_cell.length_b   1.000
_cell.length_c   1.000
_cell.angle_alpha   90.00
_cell.angle_beta   90.00
_cell.angle_gamma   90.00
#
_symmetry.space_group_name_H-M   'P 1'
#
loop_
_entity.id
_entity.type
_entity.pdbx_description
1 polymer ?
#
loop_
_entity_poly.entity_id
_entity_poly.type
_entity_poly.pdbx_seq_one_letter_code
_entity_poly.pdbx_strand_id
1 'polypeptide(L)'
;MNKEIILNKEIEHAYAYKFILTFFGISFVYAILRYVVFGLEPLAHIPLFIMNKALSWSGLATIGLSKVLCYSKERKTAGLIGAFMIGMHTVISLIILRPEYLVKFYNQTDGMRMTGAGETAILFGVLGLMCITCLLWNSIPSINAAQNSDGATNIFPKLSNVVLLCGAIHVTLMGWSDWFEPSNWAKFGYLPPISMLSFLTAVTFLFMPTPKTTT
;
A
#
# COMPACT_ATOMS: atom_id res chain seq x y z
N MET A 1 11.17 3.98 35.11
CA MET A 1 10.54 3.41 33.90
C MET A 1 10.58 1.90 34.02
N ASN A 2 9.42 1.23 34.01
CA ASN A 2 9.30 -0.20 34.33
C ASN A 2 10.03 -1.05 33.27
N LYS A 3 10.88 -2.02 33.68
CA LYS A 3 11.68 -2.86 32.75
C LYS A 3 10.81 -3.55 31.71
N GLU A 4 9.59 -3.90 32.09
CA GLU A 4 8.56 -4.50 31.23
C GLU A 4 8.16 -3.60 30.04
N ILE A 5 8.05 -2.28 30.25
CA ILE A 5 7.70 -1.33 29.17
C ILE A 5 8.83 -1.23 28.14
N ILE A 6 10.09 -1.25 28.61
CA ILE A 6 11.27 -1.22 27.73
C ILE A 6 11.31 -2.48 26.88
N LEU A 7 11.13 -3.64 27.50
CA LEU A 7 11.12 -4.93 26.82
C LEU A 7 10.00 -5.00 25.76
N ASN A 8 8.78 -4.59 26.11
CA ASN A 8 7.65 -4.59 25.18
C ASN A 8 7.89 -3.66 23.98
N LYS A 9 8.55 -2.52 24.18
CA LYS A 9 8.92 -1.59 23.10
C LYS A 9 9.96 -2.19 22.16
N GLU A 10 11.01 -2.82 22.69
CA GLU A 10 12.04 -3.47 21.86
C GLU A 10 11.45 -4.63 21.04
N ILE A 11 10.51 -5.38 21.63
CA ILE A 11 9.78 -6.45 20.94
C ILE A 11 8.94 -5.88 19.79
N GLU A 12 8.14 -4.83 20.02
CA GLU A 12 7.32 -4.22 18.96
C GLU A 12 8.18 -3.64 17.84
N HIS A 13 9.31 -3.01 18.18
CA HIS A 13 10.27 -2.52 17.22
C HIS A 13 10.81 -3.66 16.33
N ALA A 14 11.34 -4.73 16.93
CA ALA A 14 11.86 -5.88 16.19
C ALA A 14 10.77 -6.53 15.31
N TYR A 15 9.55 -6.66 15.85
CA TYR A 15 8.40 -7.16 15.12
C TYR A 15 8.07 -6.32 13.89
N ALA A 16 8.03 -4.99 14.01
CA ALA A 16 7.68 -4.09 12.91
C ALA A 16 8.68 -4.22 11.73
N TYR A 17 9.99 -4.19 12.01
CA TYR A 17 11.00 -4.35 10.96
C TYR A 17 10.95 -5.75 10.33
N LYS A 18 10.80 -6.80 11.15
CA LYS A 18 10.67 -8.16 10.65
C LYS A 18 9.43 -8.32 9.76
N PHE A 19 8.30 -7.75 10.16
CA PHE A 19 7.07 -7.74 9.35
C PHE A 19 7.32 -7.07 8.00
N ILE A 20 7.87 -5.85 7.99
CA ILE A 20 8.08 -5.07 6.76
C ILE A 20 8.99 -5.83 5.78
N LEU A 21 10.14 -6.33 6.26
CA LEU A 21 11.09 -7.07 5.43
C LEU A 21 10.50 -8.38 4.90
N THR A 22 9.81 -9.13 5.77
CA THR A 22 9.20 -10.41 5.39
C THR A 22 8.08 -10.20 4.38
N PHE A 23 7.20 -9.22 4.61
CA PHE A 23 6.07 -8.95 3.73
C PHE A 23 6.51 -8.42 2.38
N PHE A 24 7.54 -7.56 2.33
CA PHE A 24 8.16 -7.14 1.08
C PHE A 24 8.79 -8.31 0.32
N GLY A 25 9.53 -9.18 1.02
CA GLY A 25 10.11 -10.39 0.41
C GLY A 25 9.02 -11.30 -0.18
N ILE A 26 7.94 -11.54 0.57
CA ILE A 26 6.79 -12.33 0.11
C ILE A 26 6.12 -11.67 -1.09
N SER A 27 5.85 -10.35 -1.05
CA SER A 27 5.18 -9.67 -2.16
C SER A 27 6.02 -9.68 -3.43
N PHE A 28 7.34 -9.56 -3.30
CA PHE A 28 8.27 -9.62 -4.42
C PHE A 28 8.40 -11.02 -5.01
N VAL A 29 8.62 -12.04 -4.18
CA VAL A 29 8.66 -13.45 -4.63
C VAL A 29 7.33 -13.83 -5.28
N TYR A 30 6.20 -13.44 -4.68
CA TYR A 30 4.87 -13.67 -5.25
C TYR A 30 4.71 -13.01 -6.62
N ALA A 31 5.17 -11.76 -6.77
CA ALA A 31 5.11 -11.07 -8.06
C ALA A 31 5.98 -11.75 -9.12
N ILE A 32 7.19 -12.22 -8.76
CA ILE A 32 8.04 -13.00 -9.68
C ILE A 32 7.34 -14.30 -10.09
N LEU A 33 6.88 -15.09 -9.13
CA LEU A 33 6.21 -16.37 -9.42
C LEU A 33 5.01 -16.16 -10.33
N ARG A 34 4.14 -15.20 -9.99
CA ARG A 34 2.89 -14.98 -10.72
C ARG A 34 3.11 -14.44 -12.13
N TYR A 35 3.96 -13.43 -12.30
CA TYR A 35 4.03 -12.70 -13.57
C TYR A 35 5.16 -13.19 -14.48
N VAL A 36 6.25 -13.72 -13.93
CA VAL A 36 7.43 -14.16 -14.69
C VAL A 36 7.48 -15.67 -14.84
N VAL A 37 7.31 -16.43 -13.75
CA VAL A 37 7.44 -17.90 -13.80
C VAL A 37 6.20 -18.53 -14.43
N PHE A 38 5.02 -18.14 -13.97
CA PHE A 38 3.76 -18.65 -14.52
C PHE A 38 3.15 -17.74 -15.58
N GLY A 39 3.38 -16.44 -15.47
CA GLY A 39 2.98 -15.46 -16.48
C GLY A 39 3.97 -15.42 -17.64
N LEU A 40 3.67 -14.55 -18.61
CA LEU A 40 4.47 -14.40 -19.84
C LEU A 40 5.39 -13.18 -19.81
N GLU A 41 5.58 -12.54 -18.64
CA GLU A 41 6.38 -11.32 -18.55
C GLU A 41 7.87 -11.63 -18.64
N PRO A 42 8.62 -10.99 -19.56
CA PRO A 42 10.07 -11.13 -19.63
C PRO A 42 10.79 -10.69 -18.35
N LEU A 43 11.91 -11.34 -18.04
CA LEU A 43 12.81 -10.97 -16.92
C LEU A 43 13.25 -9.50 -16.96
N ALA A 44 13.33 -8.90 -18.15
CA ALA A 44 13.68 -7.50 -18.36
C ALA A 44 12.71 -6.52 -17.68
N HIS A 45 11.47 -6.93 -17.39
CA HIS A 45 10.48 -6.08 -16.72
C HIS A 45 10.50 -6.21 -15.18
N ILE A 46 11.44 -6.98 -14.60
CA ILE A 46 11.60 -7.08 -13.15
C ILE A 46 11.86 -5.72 -12.48
N PRO A 47 12.79 -4.87 -12.95
CA PRO A 47 13.20 -3.67 -12.22
C PRO A 47 12.08 -2.67 -11.96
N LEU A 48 11.17 -2.48 -12.92
CA LEU A 48 10.06 -1.54 -12.79
C LEU A 48 8.73 -2.27 -12.61
N PHE A 49 8.28 -3.05 -13.59
CA PHE A 49 6.92 -3.61 -13.57
C PHE A 49 6.68 -4.57 -12.39
N ILE A 50 7.60 -5.51 -12.15
CA ILE A 50 7.44 -6.49 -11.05
C ILE A 50 7.70 -5.83 -9.69
N MET A 51 8.76 -5.03 -9.57
CA MET A 51 9.07 -4.28 -8.35
C MET A 51 7.90 -3.36 -7.94
N ASN A 52 7.24 -2.71 -8.90
CA ASN A 52 6.09 -1.83 -8.66
C ASN A 52 4.95 -2.57 -7.94
N LYS A 53 4.67 -3.82 -8.35
CA LYS A 53 3.63 -4.65 -7.73
C LYS A 53 4.00 -4.99 -6.29
N ALA A 54 5.26 -5.37 -6.04
CA ALA A 54 5.75 -5.68 -4.71
C ALA A 54 5.66 -4.46 -3.77
N LEU A 55 6.15 -3.30 -4.24
CA LEU A 55 6.14 -2.03 -3.50
C LEU A 55 4.72 -1.56 -3.18
N SER A 56 3.80 -1.67 -4.13
CA SER A 56 2.40 -1.28 -3.93
C SER A 56 1.75 -2.06 -2.78
N TRP A 57 1.91 -3.38 -2.78
CA TRP A 57 1.26 -4.25 -1.80
C TRP A 57 1.96 -4.16 -0.43
N SER A 58 3.29 -4.17 -0.40
CA SER A 58 4.04 -4.05 0.86
C SER A 58 3.89 -2.66 1.48
N GLY A 59 3.84 -1.60 0.67
CA GLY A 59 3.60 -0.24 1.14
C GLY A 59 2.24 -0.11 1.81
N LEU A 60 1.20 -0.65 1.18
CA LEU A 60 -0.16 -0.67 1.73
C LEU A 60 -0.24 -1.46 3.04
N ALA A 61 0.39 -2.65 3.09
CA ALA A 61 0.47 -3.46 4.29
C ALA A 61 1.23 -2.73 5.43
N THR A 62 2.29 -2.00 5.08
CA THR A 62 3.12 -1.26 6.05
C THR A 62 2.38 -0.02 6.59
N ILE A 63 1.59 0.67 5.76
CA ILE A 63 0.65 1.70 6.23
C ILE A 63 -0.39 1.08 7.17
N GLY A 64 -0.94 -0.09 6.83
CA GLY A 64 -1.83 -0.85 7.69
C GLY A 64 -1.19 -1.22 9.03
N LEU A 65 0.05 -1.72 9.02
CA LEU A 65 0.82 -2.03 10.22
C LEU A 65 0.94 -0.81 11.13
N SER A 66 1.25 0.37 10.58
CA SER A 66 1.39 1.60 11.37
C SER A 66 0.16 1.88 12.24
N LYS A 67 -1.04 1.54 11.78
CA LYS A 67 -2.29 1.73 12.51
C LYS A 67 -2.43 0.81 13.73
N VAL A 68 -1.82 -0.38 13.71
CA VAL A 68 -1.99 -1.40 14.76
C VAL A 68 -0.82 -1.47 15.75
N LEU A 69 0.22 -0.67 15.55
CA LEU A 69 1.34 -0.53 16.48
C LEU A 69 0.95 0.37 17.67
N CYS A 70 1.41 0.01 18.88
CA CYS A 70 1.04 0.65 20.13
C CYS A 70 1.91 1.87 20.44
N TYR A 71 3.19 1.82 20.07
CA TYR A 71 4.15 2.86 20.39
C TYR A 71 4.24 3.90 19.27
N SER A 72 4.23 5.17 19.67
CA SER A 72 4.13 6.29 18.72
C SER A 72 5.31 6.36 17.74
N LYS A 73 6.52 6.03 18.20
CA LYS A 73 7.73 6.06 17.37
C LYS A 73 7.69 4.96 16.31
N GLU A 74 7.34 3.74 16.69
CA GLU A 74 7.27 2.56 15.84
C GLU A 74 6.16 2.72 14.80
N ARG A 75 4.99 3.22 15.21
CA ARG A 75 3.91 3.64 14.30
C ARG A 75 4.40 4.67 13.27
N LYS A 76 5.07 5.74 13.73
CA LYS A 76 5.57 6.78 12.83
C LYS A 76 6.58 6.22 11.83
N THR A 77 7.54 5.42 12.30
CA THR A 77 8.55 4.77 11.46
C THR A 77 7.91 3.88 10.40
N ALA A 78 6.98 2.99 10.80
CA ALA A 78 6.25 2.16 9.86
C ALA A 78 5.47 3.01 8.85
N GLY A 79 4.75 4.04 9.31
CA GLY A 79 4.02 4.96 8.44
C GLY A 79 4.92 5.65 7.39
N LEU A 80 6.11 6.10 7.79
CA LEU A 80 7.09 6.72 6.89
C LEU A 80 7.65 5.72 5.86
N ILE A 81 7.99 4.51 6.29
CA ILE A 81 8.48 3.45 5.37
C ILE A 81 7.39 3.06 4.37
N GLY A 82 6.15 2.87 4.84
CA GLY A 82 5.00 2.57 3.98
C GLY A 82 4.74 3.70 2.98
N ALA A 83 4.77 4.95 3.44
CA ALA A 83 4.61 6.12 2.58
C ALA A 83 5.72 6.21 1.51
N PHE A 84 6.97 5.91 1.87
CA PHE A 84 8.07 5.86 0.92
C PHE A 84 7.88 4.78 -0.15
N MET A 85 7.48 3.56 0.24
CA MET A 85 7.16 2.48 -0.69
C MET A 85 6.03 2.85 -1.65
N ILE A 86 4.94 3.45 -1.14
CA ILE A 86 3.84 3.94 -1.97
C ILE A 86 4.29 5.10 -2.86
N GLY A 87 5.15 6.00 -2.38
CA GLY A 87 5.74 7.06 -3.18
C GLY A 87 6.54 6.52 -4.37
N MET A 88 7.40 5.52 -4.14
CA MET A 88 8.11 4.83 -5.22
C MET A 88 7.14 4.14 -6.19
N HIS A 89 6.13 3.44 -5.67
CA HIS A 89 5.07 2.83 -6.49
C HIS A 89 4.38 3.85 -7.39
N THR A 90 4.03 5.04 -6.87
CA THR A 90 3.42 6.11 -7.65
C THR A 90 4.33 6.57 -8.77
N VAL A 91 5.60 6.86 -8.47
CA VAL A 91 6.58 7.33 -9.49
C VAL A 91 6.75 6.29 -10.59
N ILE A 92 6.94 5.01 -10.22
CA ILE A 92 7.08 3.93 -11.20
C ILE A 92 5.80 3.79 -12.02
N SER A 93 4.63 3.82 -11.38
CA SER A 93 3.33 3.70 -12.06
C SER A 93 3.10 4.81 -13.08
N LEU A 94 3.54 6.04 -12.81
CA LEU A 94 3.48 7.15 -13.77
C LEU A 94 4.42 6.92 -14.96
N ILE A 95 5.61 6.36 -14.74
CA ILE A 95 6.56 6.03 -15.82
C ILE A 95 5.98 4.97 -16.76
N ILE A 96 5.28 3.97 -16.20
CA ILE A 96 4.67 2.86 -16.96
C ILE A 96 3.19 3.07 -17.29
N LEU A 97 2.65 4.29 -17.14
CA LEU A 97 1.24 4.60 -17.42
C LEU A 97 1.00 4.66 -18.93
N ARG A 98 0.98 3.48 -19.55
CA ARG A 98 0.83 3.27 -20.99
C ARG A 98 0.06 1.97 -21.27
N PRO A 99 -0.65 1.88 -22.40
CA PRO A 99 -1.47 0.72 -22.73
C PRO A 99 -0.68 -0.59 -22.81
N GLU A 100 0.61 -0.56 -23.17
CA GLU A 100 1.46 -1.75 -23.25
C GLU A 100 1.66 -2.43 -21.88
N TYR A 101 1.67 -1.66 -20.80
CA TYR A 101 1.82 -2.17 -19.44
C TYR A 101 0.49 -2.35 -18.72
N LEU A 102 -0.50 -1.50 -19.04
CA LEU A 102 -1.74 -1.36 -18.28
C LEU A 102 -2.96 -1.46 -19.20
N VAL A 103 -3.02 -2.48 -20.06
CA VAL A 103 -4.10 -2.69 -21.06
C VAL A 103 -5.51 -2.46 -20.48
N LYS A 104 -5.78 -2.88 -19.24
CA LYS A 104 -7.09 -2.75 -18.58
C LYS A 104 -7.50 -1.30 -18.26
N PHE A 105 -6.54 -0.38 -18.23
CA PHE A 105 -6.78 1.04 -17.97
C PHE A 105 -7.26 1.77 -19.22
N TYR A 106 -7.06 1.22 -20.41
CA TYR A 106 -7.30 1.89 -21.68
C TYR A 106 -8.42 1.24 -22.49
N ASN A 107 -9.10 2.03 -23.29
CA ASN A 107 -10.12 1.54 -24.20
C ASN A 107 -9.48 0.64 -25.26
N GLN A 108 -10.11 -0.49 -25.54
CA GLN A 108 -9.61 -1.44 -26.54
C GLN A 108 -9.77 -0.94 -27.98
N THR A 109 -10.64 0.05 -28.20
CA THR A 109 -10.94 0.58 -29.53
C THR A 109 -9.83 1.48 -30.07
N ASP A 110 -9.29 2.38 -29.24
CA ASP A 110 -8.26 3.34 -29.65
C ASP A 110 -6.94 3.20 -28.87
N GLY A 111 -6.94 2.58 -27.68
CA GLY A 111 -5.77 2.49 -26.81
C GLY A 111 -5.28 3.85 -26.27
N MET A 112 -5.94 4.95 -26.63
CA MET A 112 -5.49 6.32 -26.39
C MET A 112 -6.15 6.92 -25.16
N ARG A 113 -7.42 6.56 -24.90
CA ARG A 113 -8.18 7.06 -23.75
C ARG A 113 -8.31 6.01 -22.67
N MET A 114 -8.27 6.47 -21.43
CA MET A 114 -8.55 5.59 -20.30
C MET A 114 -10.03 5.18 -20.29
N THR A 115 -10.30 3.99 -19.75
CA THR A 115 -11.66 3.57 -19.42
C THR A 115 -12.14 4.37 -18.19
N GLY A 116 -13.45 4.52 -18.00
CA GLY A 116 -13.96 5.17 -16.78
C GLY A 116 -13.51 4.48 -15.49
N ALA A 117 -13.33 3.16 -15.51
CA ALA A 117 -12.75 2.41 -14.40
C ALA A 117 -11.27 2.76 -14.19
N GLY A 118 -10.49 2.90 -15.27
CA GLY A 118 -9.10 3.34 -15.22
C GLY A 118 -8.94 4.76 -14.67
N GLU A 119 -9.73 5.72 -15.15
CA GLU A 119 -9.74 7.11 -14.66
C GLU A 119 -10.08 7.15 -13.17
N THR A 120 -11.14 6.45 -12.76
CA THR A 120 -11.58 6.40 -11.37
C THR A 120 -10.54 5.70 -10.49
N ALA A 121 -9.88 4.63 -10.96
CA ALA A 121 -8.81 3.97 -10.24
C ALA A 121 -7.64 4.94 -9.98
N ILE A 122 -7.20 5.71 -10.99
CA ILE A 122 -6.16 6.72 -10.81
C ILE A 122 -6.61 7.81 -9.84
N LEU A 123 -7.86 8.28 -9.92
CA LEU A 123 -8.39 9.28 -8.99
C LEU A 123 -8.28 8.81 -7.53
N PHE A 124 -8.66 7.56 -7.22
CA PHE A 124 -8.50 7.02 -5.86
C PHE A 124 -7.03 6.83 -5.46
N GLY A 125 -6.14 6.55 -6.41
CA GLY A 125 -4.69 6.60 -6.18
C GLY A 125 -4.21 8.00 -5.77
N VAL A 126 -4.67 9.04 -6.47
CA VAL A 126 -4.35 10.45 -6.19
C VAL A 126 -4.91 10.88 -4.83
N LEU A 127 -6.16 10.54 -4.52
CA LEU A 127 -6.77 10.85 -3.21
C LEU A 127 -6.03 10.15 -2.05
N GLY A 128 -5.61 8.89 -2.25
CA GLY A 128 -4.78 8.17 -1.28
C GLY A 128 -3.43 8.85 -1.08
N LEU A 129 -2.77 9.26 -2.16
CA LEU A 129 -1.50 9.99 -2.10
C LEU A 129 -1.64 11.35 -1.41
N MET A 130 -2.73 12.08 -1.65
CA MET A 130 -3.04 13.32 -0.95
C MET A 130 -3.13 13.10 0.56
N CYS A 131 -3.84 12.05 0.99
CA CYS A 131 -3.95 11.68 2.40
C CYS A 131 -2.59 11.31 3.01
N ILE A 132 -1.74 10.58 2.28
CA ILE A 132 -0.37 10.26 2.71
C ILE A 132 0.46 11.54 2.85
N THR A 133 0.40 12.46 1.89
CA THR A 133 1.12 13.74 1.95
C THR A 133 0.69 14.56 3.16
N CYS A 134 -0.61 14.61 3.47
CA CYS A 134 -1.09 15.22 4.71
C CYS A 134 -0.52 14.54 5.96
N LEU A 135 -0.47 13.21 6.03
CA LEU A 135 0.16 12.48 7.14
C LEU A 135 1.67 12.78 7.27
N LEU A 136 2.39 12.88 6.16
CA LEU A 136 3.80 13.23 6.13
C LEU A 136 4.03 14.65 6.62
N TRP A 137 3.20 15.60 6.19
CA TRP A 137 3.25 16.99 6.65
C TRP A 137 3.10 17.11 8.17
N ASN A 138 2.11 16.42 8.74
CA ASN A 138 1.89 16.38 10.20
C ASN A 138 2.98 15.61 10.96
N SER A 139 3.84 14.86 10.27
CA SER A 139 4.96 14.13 10.85
C SER A 139 6.23 15.00 11.04
N ILE A 140 6.24 16.22 10.51
CA ILE A 140 7.35 17.18 10.64
C ILE A 140 7.38 17.73 12.08
N PRO A 141 8.52 17.66 12.81
CA PRO A 141 8.58 18.05 14.22
C PRO A 141 8.12 19.48 14.52
N SER A 142 8.48 20.47 13.69
CA SER A 142 8.08 21.87 13.87
C SER A 142 6.57 22.08 13.76
N ILE A 143 5.94 21.37 12.82
CA ILE A 143 4.49 21.45 12.58
C ILE A 143 3.73 20.73 13.69
N ASN A 144 4.21 19.56 14.10
CA ASN A 144 3.64 18.81 15.20
C ASN A 144 3.73 19.58 16.52
N ALA A 145 4.86 20.25 16.77
CA ALA A 145 5.05 21.09 17.95
C ALA A 145 4.06 22.28 17.98
N ALA A 146 3.87 22.96 16.85
CA ALA A 146 2.92 24.07 16.72
C ALA A 146 1.46 23.64 16.92
N GLN A 147 1.04 22.48 16.39
CA GLN A 147 -0.32 21.97 16.59
C GLN A 147 -0.59 21.57 18.04
N ASN A 148 0.40 20.99 18.73
CA ASN A 148 0.26 20.62 20.14
C ASN A 148 0.21 21.86 21.06
N SER A 149 0.87 22.97 20.69
CA SER A 149 0.80 24.22 21.45
C SER A 149 -0.54 24.94 21.29
N ASP A 150 -1.16 24.83 20.11
CA ASP A 150 -2.39 25.57 19.78
C ASP A 150 -3.67 24.87 20.26
N GLY A 151 -3.56 23.75 20.98
CA GLY A 151 -4.72 22.95 21.40
C GLY A 151 -5.53 22.38 20.23
N ALA A 152 -4.98 22.41 19.02
CA ALA A 152 -5.65 21.95 17.82
C ALA A 152 -5.90 20.45 17.93
N THR A 153 -7.18 20.07 17.93
CA THR A 153 -7.57 18.65 17.84
C THR A 153 -6.92 18.05 16.61
N ASN A 154 -6.16 16.96 16.81
CA ASN A 154 -5.50 16.22 15.73
C ASN A 154 -6.49 16.02 14.58
N ILE A 155 -6.29 16.69 13.45
CA ILE A 155 -7.38 16.95 12.49
C ILE A 155 -7.80 15.65 11.78
N PHE A 156 -6.98 14.59 11.83
CA PHE A 156 -7.30 13.35 11.11
C PHE A 156 -6.84 12.06 11.82
N PRO A 157 -7.41 11.69 12.99
CA PRO A 157 -7.06 10.47 13.71
C PRO A 157 -7.37 9.18 12.93
N LYS A 158 -8.08 9.30 11.80
CA LYS A 158 -8.49 8.19 10.92
C LYS A 158 -7.99 8.36 9.48
N LEU A 159 -7.02 9.23 9.21
CA LEU A 159 -6.54 9.44 7.83
C LEU A 159 -5.92 8.17 7.23
N SER A 160 -5.27 7.35 8.06
CA SER A 160 -4.75 6.04 7.65
C SER A 160 -5.88 5.12 7.16
N ASN A 161 -7.07 5.16 7.75
CA ASN A 161 -8.23 4.42 7.24
C ASN A 161 -8.68 4.94 5.88
N VAL A 162 -8.65 6.26 5.67
CA VAL A 162 -8.97 6.83 4.36
C VAL A 162 -7.97 6.38 3.31
N VAL A 163 -6.66 6.36 3.63
CA VAL A 163 -5.61 5.80 2.75
C VAL A 163 -5.90 4.34 2.41
N LEU A 164 -6.22 3.50 3.40
CA LEU A 164 -6.53 2.09 3.18
C LEU A 164 -7.81 1.91 2.34
N LEU A 165 -8.84 2.73 2.56
CA LEU A 165 -10.08 2.72 1.79
C LEU A 165 -9.84 3.13 0.34
N CYS A 166 -9.11 4.23 0.12
CA CYS A 166 -8.70 4.66 -1.22
C CYS A 166 -7.90 3.57 -1.93
N GLY A 167 -6.95 2.93 -1.24
CA GLY A 167 -6.18 1.81 -1.76
C GLY A 167 -7.07 0.61 -2.13
N ALA A 168 -8.04 0.26 -1.28
CA ALA A 168 -8.99 -0.81 -1.54
C ALA A 168 -9.85 -0.52 -2.79
N ILE A 169 -10.40 0.69 -2.90
CA ILE A 169 -11.19 1.10 -4.07
C ILE A 169 -10.33 1.12 -5.34
N HIS A 170 -9.12 1.68 -5.27
CA HIS A 170 -8.16 1.72 -6.37
C HIS A 170 -7.90 0.31 -6.95
N VAL A 171 -7.56 -0.68 -6.12
CA VAL A 171 -7.26 -2.03 -6.61
C VAL A 171 -8.51 -2.81 -7.03
N THR A 172 -9.68 -2.49 -6.46
CA THR A 172 -10.96 -3.08 -6.83
C THR A 172 -11.31 -2.71 -8.26
N LEU A 173 -11.24 -1.42 -8.60
CA LEU A 173 -11.54 -0.93 -9.94
C LEU A 173 -10.61 -1.51 -11.02
N MET A 174 -9.39 -1.90 -10.64
CA MET A 174 -8.44 -2.54 -11.54
C MET A 174 -8.66 -4.03 -11.77
N GLY A 175 -9.23 -4.74 -10.79
CA GLY A 175 -9.15 -6.21 -10.73
C GLY A 175 -10.46 -6.95 -10.55
N TRP A 176 -11.57 -6.24 -10.26
CA TRP A 176 -12.84 -6.85 -9.84
C TRP A 176 -13.31 -8.00 -10.74
N SER A 177 -13.27 -7.83 -12.06
CA SER A 177 -13.71 -8.84 -13.00
C SER A 177 -12.85 -10.10 -12.99
N ASP A 178 -11.55 -10.01 -12.67
CA ASP A 178 -10.69 -11.19 -12.61
C ASP A 178 -10.76 -11.92 -11.27
N TRP A 179 -11.21 -11.27 -10.20
CA TRP A 179 -11.19 -11.85 -8.85
C TRP A 179 -12.11 -13.05 -8.71
N PHE A 180 -13.17 -13.13 -9.52
CA PHE A 180 -14.21 -14.15 -9.41
C PHE A 180 -14.24 -15.09 -10.61
N GLU A 181 -13.23 -15.03 -11.47
CA GLU A 181 -13.10 -15.86 -12.66
C GLU A 181 -11.78 -16.66 -12.56
N PRO A 182 -11.73 -17.78 -11.81
CA PRO A 182 -10.51 -18.55 -11.60
C PRO A 182 -9.90 -19.10 -12.89
N SER A 183 -10.71 -19.24 -13.95
CA SER A 183 -10.23 -19.61 -15.29
C SER A 183 -9.19 -18.60 -15.81
N ASN A 184 -9.35 -17.30 -15.51
CA ASN A 184 -8.40 -16.26 -15.87
C ASN A 184 -7.06 -16.36 -15.11
N TRP A 185 -7.00 -17.15 -14.04
CA TRP A 185 -5.79 -17.35 -13.23
C TRP A 185 -4.93 -18.49 -13.74
N ALA A 186 -5.47 -19.37 -14.61
CA ALA A 186 -4.74 -20.52 -15.13
C ALA A 186 -3.41 -20.11 -15.81
N LYS A 187 -3.43 -19.00 -16.57
CA LYS A 187 -2.22 -18.40 -17.19
C LYS A 187 -1.23 -17.75 -16.21
N PHE A 188 -1.52 -17.83 -14.92
CA PHE A 188 -0.68 -17.34 -13.83
C PHE A 188 -0.49 -18.42 -12.75
N GLY A 189 -0.62 -19.71 -13.13
CA GLY A 189 -0.41 -20.84 -12.23
C GLY A 189 -1.49 -20.99 -11.15
N TYR A 190 -2.71 -20.50 -11.45
CA TYR A 190 -3.83 -20.41 -10.50
C TYR A 190 -3.55 -19.54 -9.27
N LEU A 191 -2.50 -18.70 -9.32
CA LEU A 191 -2.22 -17.73 -8.26
C LEU A 191 -3.19 -16.54 -8.35
N PRO A 192 -3.87 -16.16 -7.25
CA PRO A 192 -4.78 -15.03 -7.24
C PRO A 192 -4.16 -13.72 -7.75
N PRO A 193 -4.94 -12.81 -8.34
CA PRO A 193 -4.47 -11.48 -8.69
C PRO A 193 -3.89 -10.74 -7.48
N ILE A 194 -2.74 -10.09 -7.64
CA ILE A 194 -2.13 -9.33 -6.53
C ILE A 194 -3.04 -8.18 -6.05
N SER A 195 -3.91 -7.65 -6.92
CA SER A 195 -4.93 -6.66 -6.56
C SER A 195 -5.94 -7.20 -5.55
N MET A 196 -6.32 -8.48 -5.66
CA MET A 196 -7.20 -9.16 -4.70
C MET A 196 -6.50 -9.28 -3.34
N LEU A 197 -5.23 -9.69 -3.33
CA LEU A 197 -4.46 -9.80 -2.09
C LEU A 197 -4.24 -8.45 -1.41
N SER A 198 -3.96 -7.40 -2.19
CA SER A 198 -3.90 -6.02 -1.71
C SER A 198 -5.24 -5.55 -1.13
N PHE A 199 -6.36 -5.87 -1.78
CA PHE A 199 -7.69 -5.55 -1.28
C PHE A 199 -7.96 -6.22 0.07
N LEU A 200 -7.73 -7.52 0.18
CA LEU A 200 -7.92 -8.27 1.43
C LEU A 200 -7.02 -7.73 2.54
N THR A 201 -5.79 -7.33 2.21
CA THR A 201 -4.86 -6.71 3.16
C THR A 201 -5.41 -5.37 3.67
N ALA A 202 -5.89 -4.50 2.77
CA ALA A 202 -6.47 -3.22 3.14
C ALA A 202 -7.71 -3.40 4.03
N VAL A 203 -8.62 -4.29 3.64
CA VAL A 203 -9.83 -4.63 4.40
C VAL A 203 -9.47 -5.15 5.80
N THR A 204 -8.49 -6.05 5.89
CA THR A 204 -8.04 -6.59 7.18
C THR A 204 -7.58 -5.47 8.11
N PHE A 205 -6.71 -4.58 7.64
CA PHE A 205 -6.23 -3.46 8.46
C PHE A 205 -7.30 -2.40 8.74
N LEU A 206 -8.27 -2.20 7.86
CA LEU A 206 -9.42 -1.30 8.10
C LEU A 206 -10.22 -1.76 9.32
N PHE A 207 -10.45 -3.07 9.45
CA PHE A 207 -11.27 -3.64 10.52
C PHE A 207 -10.50 -3.98 11.80
N MET A 208 -9.16 -4.02 11.77
CA MET A 208 -8.38 -4.17 13.00
C MET A 208 -8.60 -2.98 13.96
N PRO A 209 -8.61 -3.19 15.28
CA PRO A 209 -8.70 -2.08 16.23
C PRO A 209 -7.39 -1.27 16.25
N THR A 210 -7.50 0.04 16.48
CA THR A 210 -6.34 0.90 16.75
C THR A 210 -6.04 0.84 18.26
N PRO A 211 -4.84 0.41 18.69
CA PRO A 211 -4.50 0.35 20.10
C PRO A 211 -4.43 1.76 20.72
N LYS A 212 -4.64 1.85 22.04
CA LYS A 212 -4.38 3.09 22.79
C LYS A 212 -2.87 3.38 22.72
N THR A 213 -2.52 4.60 22.32
CA THR A 213 -1.11 4.97 22.15
C THR A 213 -0.41 4.98 23.51
N THR A 214 0.69 4.23 23.62
CA THR A 214 1.59 4.31 24.77
C THR A 214 2.76 5.22 24.39
N THR A 215 2.95 6.31 25.15
CA THR A 215 4.02 7.30 24.96
C THR A 215 5.31 6.86 25.63
#